data_AF-A0A192D3A1-F1
#
_entry.id   AF-A0A192D3A1-F1
#
_cell.length_a   1.000
_cell.length_b   1.000
_cell.length_c   1.000
_cell.angle_alpha   90.00
_cell.angle_beta   90.00
_cell.angle_gamma   90.00
#
_symmetry.space_group_name_H-M   'P 1'
#
loop_
_entity.id
_entity.type
_entity.pdbx_description
1 polymer ?
#
loop_
_entity_poly.entity_id
_entity_poly.type
_entity_poly.pdbx_seq_one_letter_code
_entity_poly.pdbx_strand_id
1 'polypeptide(L)'
;MALLVLIVLGASLGWLASILGRTEAAGDILRQIGLGIVICVIAGVVANEGTMVGSLSLLGLGAGVIATMAALALYHAAMKRRRAGRET
;
A
#
# COMPACT_ATOMS: atom_id res chain seq x y z
N MET A 1 -13.60 7.64 11.64
CA MET A 1 -12.56 6.69 12.11
C MET A 1 -12.01 5.82 10.97
N ALA A 2 -12.85 5.39 10.02
CA ALA A 2 -12.45 4.58 8.87
C ALA A 2 -11.18 5.07 8.15
N LEU A 3 -11.10 6.36 7.80
CA LEU A 3 -9.92 6.93 7.14
C LEU A 3 -8.62 6.73 7.91
N LEU A 4 -8.61 7.01 9.22
CA LEU A 4 -7.39 6.87 10.03
C LEU A 4 -6.93 5.42 10.06
N VAL A 5 -7.86 4.47 10.16
CA VAL A 5 -7.55 3.04 10.11
C VAL A 5 -6.92 2.67 8.77
N LEU A 6 -7.51 3.11 7.64
CA LEU A 6 -6.96 2.84 6.30
C LEU A 6 -5.58 3.47 6.10
N ILE A 7 -5.34 4.68 6.62
CA ILE A 7 -4.02 5.33 6.56
C ILE A 7 -2.99 4.53 7.36
N VAL A 8 -3.28 4.20 8.62
CA VAL A 8 -2.36 3.46 9.49
C VAL A 8 -2.09 2.07 8.91
N LEU A 9 -3.12 1.42 8.36
CA LEU A 9 -2.99 0.11 7.74
C LEU A 9 -2.15 0.16 6.46
N GLY A 10 -2.43 1.12 5.57
CA GLY A 10 -1.65 1.34 4.36
C GLY A 10 -0.19 1.67 4.66
N ALA A 11 0.07 2.49 5.67
CA ALA A 11 1.41 2.81 6.14
C ALA A 11 2.13 1.57 6.69
N SER A 12 1.45 0.78 7.52
CA SER A 12 1.98 -0.47 8.09
C SER A 12 2.32 -1.49 7.01
N LEU A 13 1.46 -1.64 6.00
CA LEU A 13 1.70 -2.56 4.88
C LEU A 13 2.84 -2.08 3.98
N GLY A 14 2.92 -0.78 3.68
CA GLY A 14 4.03 -0.20 2.92
C GLY A 14 5.37 -0.32 3.65
N TRP A 15 5.37 -0.12 4.97
CA TRP A 15 6.53 -0.34 5.82
C TRP A 15 6.93 -1.83 5.88
N LEU A 16 5.96 -2.73 6.07
CA LEU A 16 6.22 -4.17 6.05
C LEU A 16 6.81 -4.64 4.71
N ALA A 17 6.28 -4.12 3.60
CA ALA A 17 6.83 -4.41 2.28
C ALA A 17 8.29 -3.96 2.15
N SER A 18 8.68 -2.86 2.80
CA SER A 18 10.06 -2.39 2.77
C SER A 18 11.01 -3.32 3.51
N ILE A 19 10.56 -3.92 4.62
CA ILE A 19 11.30 -4.94 5.36
C ILE A 19 11.43 -6.22 4.52
N LEU A 20 10.32 -6.70 3.95
CA LEU A 20 10.31 -7.92 3.13
C LEU A 20 11.18 -7.76 1.87
N GLY A 21 11.14 -6.58 1.25
CA GLY A 21 11.95 -6.23 0.10
C GLY A 21 13.40 -5.88 0.41
N ARG A 22 13.79 -5.89 1.70
CA ARG A 22 15.11 -5.45 2.18
C ARG A 22 15.51 -4.10 1.56
N THR A 23 14.58 -3.17 1.58
CA THR A 23 14.78 -1.84 1.01
C THR A 23 15.56 -0.98 2.00
N GLU A 24 16.79 -0.60 1.65
CA GLU A 24 17.68 0.16 2.56
C GLU A 24 17.59 1.68 2.34
N ALA A 25 17.25 2.11 1.12
CA ALA A 25 17.18 3.52 0.79
C ALA A 25 15.94 4.18 1.43
N ALA A 26 16.16 5.16 2.31
CA ALA A 26 15.10 5.89 3.01
C ALA A 26 14.04 6.47 2.05
N GLY A 27 14.45 6.98 0.89
CA GLY A 27 13.52 7.48 -0.12
C GLY A 27 12.61 6.41 -0.72
N ASP A 28 13.10 5.18 -0.89
CA ASP A 28 12.30 4.08 -1.42
C ASP A 28 11.37 3.48 -0.36
N ILE A 29 11.79 3.47 0.91
CA ILE A 29 10.91 3.12 2.04
C ILE A 29 9.73 4.09 2.11
N LEU A 30 10.00 5.41 2.07
CA LEU A 30 8.95 6.44 2.09
C LEU A 30 8.00 6.33 0.90
N ARG A 31 8.50 5.96 -0.28
CA ARG A 31 7.65 5.68 -1.46
C ARG A 31 6.75 4.47 -1.25
N GLN A 32 7.23 3.39 -0.64
CA GLN A 32 6.41 2.21 -0.37
C GLN A 32 5.34 2.50 0.69
N ILE A 33 5.68 3.24 1.74
CA ILE A 33 4.73 3.72 2.75
C ILE A 33 3.67 4.62 2.08
N GLY A 34 4.11 5.62 1.31
CA GLY A 34 3.21 6.53 0.61
C GLY A 34 2.28 5.81 -0.37
N LEU A 35 2.82 4.88 -1.16
CA LEU A 35 2.03 4.04 -2.08
C LEU A 35 1.00 3.20 -1.31
N GLY A 36 1.42 2.59 -0.20
CA GLY A 36 0.55 1.79 0.66
C GLY A 36 -0.61 2.61 1.22
N ILE A 37 -0.34 3.82 1.73
CA ILE A 37 -1.37 4.75 2.22
C ILE A 37 -2.36 5.10 1.11
N VAL A 38 -1.86 5.57 -0.04
CA VAL A 38 -2.70 6.05 -1.14
C VAL A 38 -3.63 4.93 -1.63
N ILE A 39 -3.09 3.74 -1.85
CA ILE A 39 -3.88 2.62 -2.40
C ILE A 39 -4.86 2.08 -1.37
N CYS A 40 -4.46 1.93 -0.11
CA CYS A 40 -5.33 1.45 0.95
C CYS A 40 -6.51 2.39 1.17
N VAL A 41 -6.24 3.70 1.18
CA VAL A 41 -7.28 4.74 1.35
C VAL A 41 -8.22 4.74 0.14
N ILE A 42 -7.71 4.79 -1.09
CA ILE A 42 -8.57 4.84 -2.29
C ILE A 42 -9.44 3.59 -2.37
N ALA A 43 -8.83 2.41 -2.32
CA ALA A 43 -9.56 1.15 -2.44
C ALA A 43 -10.53 0.95 -1.28
N GLY A 44 -10.10 1.24 -0.05
CA GLY A 44 -10.93 1.07 1.14
C GLY A 44 -12.09 2.05 1.20
N VAL A 45 -11.91 3.31 0.79
CA VAL A 45 -13.00 4.30 0.75
C VAL A 45 -13.99 3.96 -0.37
N VAL A 46 -13.52 3.57 -1.56
CA VAL A 46 -14.40 3.18 -2.66
C VAL A 46 -15.25 1.95 -2.28
N ALA A 47 -14.63 0.94 -1.67
CA ALA A 47 -15.33 -0.25 -1.21
C ALA A 47 -16.20 -0.01 0.05
N ASN A 48 -16.01 1.12 0.74
CA ASN A 48 -16.82 1.57 1.87
C ASN A 48 -17.87 2.63 1.45
N GLU A 49 -18.27 2.62 0.17
CA GLU A 49 -19.29 3.51 -0.40
C GLU A 49 -18.98 5.01 -0.25
N GLY A 50 -17.69 5.37 -0.15
CA GLY A 50 -17.26 6.76 0.06
C GLY A 50 -17.35 7.26 1.50
N THR A 51 -17.71 6.40 2.47
CA THR A 51 -17.82 6.79 3.88
C THR A 51 -16.45 7.00 4.50
N MET A 52 -16.11 8.28 4.75
CA MET A 52 -14.80 8.70 5.26
C MET A 52 -14.73 8.81 6.80
N VAL A 53 -15.79 9.34 7.43
CA VAL A 53 -15.80 9.65 8.86
C VAL A 53 -16.54 8.60 9.68
N GLY A 54 -17.45 7.85 9.07
CA GLY A 54 -18.28 6.82 9.70
C GLY A 54 -17.59 5.48 9.99
N SER A 55 -18.39 4.42 10.07
CA SER A 55 -17.94 3.05 10.29
C SER A 55 -17.19 2.50 9.08
N LEU A 56 -16.23 1.63 9.36
CA LEU A 56 -15.50 0.90 8.33
C LEU A 56 -16.14 -0.48 8.18
N SER A 57 -16.66 -0.79 6.99
CA SER A 57 -17.15 -2.11 6.66
C SER A 57 -15.99 -3.10 6.50
N LEU A 58 -16.28 -4.39 6.72
CA LEU A 58 -15.31 -5.47 6.49
C LEU A 58 -14.87 -5.52 5.01
N LEU A 59 -15.77 -5.17 4.09
CA LEU A 59 -15.47 -5.08 2.66
C LEU A 59 -14.50 -3.94 2.35
N GLY A 60 -14.73 -2.75 2.91
CA GLY A 60 -13.82 -1.61 2.79
C GLY A 60 -12.42 -1.94 3.31
N LEU A 61 -12.34 -2.55 4.49
CA LEU A 61 -11.06 -3.00 5.06
C LEU A 61 -10.37 -4.04 4.17
N GLY A 62 -11.09 -5.11 3.81
CA GLY A 62 -10.54 -6.21 3.02
C GLY A 62 -10.07 -5.78 1.64
N ALA A 63 -10.87 -4.97 0.94
CA ALA A 63 -10.50 -4.41 -0.36
C ALA A 63 -9.24 -3.51 -0.25
N GLY A 64 -9.17 -2.66 0.77
CA GLY A 64 -8.00 -1.83 1.05
C GLY A 64 -6.73 -2.65 1.24
N VAL A 65 -6.79 -3.74 2.02
CA VAL A 65 -5.65 -4.65 2.24
C VAL A 65 -5.24 -5.35 0.95
N ILE A 66 -6.17 -6.00 0.26
CA ILE A 66 -5.89 -6.79 -0.95
C ILE A 66 -5.30 -5.91 -2.05
N ALA A 67 -5.89 -4.75 -2.30
CA ALA A 67 -5.40 -3.80 -3.29
C ALA A 67 -3.97 -3.32 -2.95
N THR A 68 -3.71 -3.01 -1.68
CA THR A 68 -2.40 -2.55 -1.22
C THR A 68 -1.33 -3.62 -1.37
N MET A 69 -1.63 -4.88 -0.98
CA MET A 69 -0.70 -5.99 -1.14
C MET A 69 -0.38 -6.25 -2.61
N ALA A 70 -1.40 -6.26 -3.48
CA ALA A 70 -1.22 -6.44 -4.91
C ALA A 70 -0.33 -5.35 -5.52
N ALA A 71 -0.57 -4.09 -5.16
CA ALA A 71 0.20 -2.97 -5.66
C ALA A 71 1.67 -2.97 -5.18
N LEU A 72 1.92 -3.29 -3.91
CA LEU A 72 3.28 -3.38 -3.38
C LEU A 72 4.05 -4.56 -4.00
N ALA A 73 3.38 -5.68 -4.26
CA ALA A 73 3.96 -6.82 -4.98
C ALA A 73 4.31 -6.45 -6.43
N LEU A 74 3.42 -5.73 -7.12
CA LEU A 74 3.67 -5.20 -8.47
C LEU A 74 4.83 -4.21 -8.47
N TYR A 75 4.90 -3.31 -7.49
CA TYR A 75 6.01 -2.37 -7.34
C TYR A 75 7.35 -3.10 -7.21
N HIS A 76 7.42 -4.12 -6.35
CA HIS A 76 8.63 -4.94 -6.20
C HIS A 76 9.00 -5.68 -7.48
N ALA A 77 8.03 -6.30 -8.14
CA ALA A 77 8.26 -7.01 -9.40
C ALA A 77 8.78 -6.06 -10.50
N ALA A 78 8.21 -4.86 -10.61
CA ALA A 78 8.63 -3.84 -11.56
C ALA A 78 10.04 -3.30 -11.27
N MET A 79 10.35 -3.03 -9.99
CA MET A 79 11.67 -2.55 -9.58
C MET A 79 12.76 -3.61 -9.77
N LYS A 80 12.45 -4.89 -9.51
CA LYS A 80 13.36 -6.00 -9.82
C LYS A 80 13.68 -6.07 -11.32
N ARG A 81 12.67 -5.94 -12.19
CA ARG A 81 12.87 -5.94 -13.65
C ARG A 81 13.73 -4.78 -14.13
N ARG A 82 13.52 -3.57 -13.59
CA ARG A 82 14.31 -2.39 -13.96
C ARG A 82 15.79 -2.50 -13.60
N ARG A 83 16.13 -3.23 -12.53
CA ARG A 83 17.52 -3.49 -12.16
C ARG A 83 18.18 -4.46 -13.13
N ALA A 84 17.50 -5.54 -13.50
CA ALA A 84 18.00 -6.54 -14.45
C ALA A 84 18.22 -5.97 -15.87
N GLY A 85 17.39 -5.03 -16.32
CA GLY A 85 17.52 -4.41 -17.64
C GLY A 85 18.59 -3.31 -17.76
N ARG A 86 19.29 -2.96 -16.67
CA ARG A 86 20.39 -1.97 -16.69
C ARG A 86 21.78 -2.58 -16.83
N GLU A 87 21.88 -3.92 -16.87
CA GLU A 87 23.15 -4.66 -16.94
C GLU A 87 23.50 -5.15 -18.36
N THR A 88 22.73 -4.73 -19.37
CA THR A 88 22.98 -4.99 -20.81
C THR A 88 23.26 -3.69 -21.55
#